data_AF-A0A964VKD6-F1
#
_entry.id   AF-A0A964VKD6-F1
#
_cell.length_a   1.000
_cell.length_b   1.000
_cell.length_c   1.000
_cell.angle_alpha   90.00
_cell.angle_beta   90.00
_cell.angle_gamma   90.00
#
_symmetry.space_group_name_H-M   'P 1'
#
loop_
_entity.id
_entity.type
_entity.pdbx_description
1 polymer ?
#
loop_
_entity_poly.entity_id
_entity_poly.type
_entity_poly.pdbx_seq_one_letter_code
_entity_poly.pdbx_strand_id
1 'polypeptide(L)'
;MSSPSPSKASVVVYSVGIIGAFLIMAGLLWLMRSYIRPTPVDGARAEERRKALGEINASSKDQLDNYGYVDPVKGQVRLPIQRAMEMVVQDWKNPAGARSNLLARVTQFNPPPAPKAPEKPSPFE
;
A
#
# COMPACT_ATOMS: atom_id res chain seq x y z
N MET A 1 -44.41 -6.73 46.80
CA MET A 1 -43.06 -6.71 47.43
C MET A 1 -42.20 -5.78 46.62
N SER A 2 -41.98 -4.55 47.10
CA SER A 2 -41.14 -3.56 46.41
C SER A 2 -39.67 -3.91 46.63
N SER A 3 -38.94 -4.18 45.55
CA SER A 3 -37.51 -4.43 45.59
C SER A 3 -36.77 -3.13 45.94
N PRO A 4 -35.81 -3.15 46.89
CA PRO A 4 -35.02 -1.97 47.23
C PRO A 4 -34.16 -1.57 46.02
N SER A 5 -34.25 -0.30 45.60
CA SER A 5 -33.42 0.24 44.52
C SER A 5 -31.96 0.32 45.00
N PRO A 6 -30.99 -0.16 44.20
CA PRO A 6 -29.59 -0.14 44.61
C PRO A 6 -29.11 1.31 44.75
N SER A 7 -28.45 1.61 45.87
CA SER A 7 -27.87 2.94 46.11
C SER A 7 -26.73 3.20 45.11
N LYS A 8 -26.49 4.47 44.76
CA LYS A 8 -25.40 4.86 43.83
C LYS A 8 -24.03 4.32 44.26
N ALA A 9 -23.78 4.27 45.58
CA ALA A 9 -22.55 3.71 46.14
C ALA A 9 -22.44 2.20 45.89
N SER A 10 -23.55 1.46 46.04
CA SER A 10 -23.60 0.01 45.75
C SER A 10 -23.31 -0.25 44.26
N VAL A 11 -23.91 0.54 43.36
CA VAL A 11 -23.69 0.41 41.90
C VAL A 11 -22.22 0.64 41.54
N VAL A 12 -21.55 1.62 42.15
CA VAL A 12 -20.11 1.91 41.93
C VAL A 12 -19.23 0.78 42.45
N VAL A 13 -19.53 0.23 43.62
CA VAL A 13 -18.75 -0.90 44.18
C VAL A 13 -18.86 -2.14 43.28
N TYR A 14 -20.06 -2.45 42.80
CA TYR A 14 -20.26 -3.58 41.88
C TYR A 14 -19.59 -3.34 40.53
N SER A 15 -19.65 -2.13 39.97
CA SER A 15 -19.00 -1.84 38.68
C SER A 15 -17.48 -1.95 38.77
N VAL A 16 -16.87 -1.45 39.85
CA VAL A 16 -15.43 -1.60 40.09
C VAL A 16 -15.06 -3.07 40.27
N GLY A 17 -15.85 -3.84 41.02
CA GLY A 17 -15.64 -5.29 41.18
C GLY A 17 -15.72 -6.05 39.86
N ILE A 18 -16.69 -5.72 39.01
CA ILE A 18 -16.85 -6.32 37.69
C ILE A 18 -15.66 -5.98 36.79
N ILE A 19 -15.26 -4.71 36.73
CA ILE A 19 -14.10 -4.26 35.93
C ILE A 19 -12.83 -4.96 36.43
N GLY A 20 -12.62 -5.01 37.74
CA GLY A 20 -11.48 -5.71 38.34
C GLY A 20 -11.44 -7.19 37.97
N ALA A 21 -12.56 -7.89 38.06
CA ALA A 21 -12.65 -9.30 37.67
C ALA A 21 -12.34 -9.51 36.17
N PHE A 22 -12.87 -8.65 35.29
CA PHE A 22 -12.57 -8.72 33.86
C PHE A 22 -11.10 -8.41 33.55
N LEU A 23 -10.48 -7.45 34.24
CA LEU A 23 -9.06 -7.14 34.07
C LEU A 23 -8.17 -8.29 34.52
N ILE A 24 -8.49 -8.92 35.65
CA ILE A 24 -7.77 -10.11 36.15
C ILE A 24 -7.91 -11.25 35.14
N MET A 25 -9.13 -11.53 34.67
CA MET A 25 -9.38 -12.57 33.66
C MET A 25 -8.63 -12.28 32.35
N ALA A 26 -8.67 -11.04 31.85
CA ALA A 26 -7.98 -10.64 30.63
C ALA A 26 -6.45 -10.78 30.77
N GLY A 27 -5.89 -10.39 31.91
CA GLY A 27 -4.47 -10.57 32.22
C GLY A 27 -4.07 -12.04 32.25
N LEU A 28 -4.88 -12.88 32.91
CA LEU A 28 -4.63 -14.33 32.98
C LEU A 28 -4.67 -14.99 31.60
N LEU A 29 -5.67 -14.63 30.78
CA LEU A 29 -5.80 -15.12 29.41
C LEU A 29 -4.64 -14.65 28.52
N TRP A 30 -4.16 -13.42 28.70
CA TRP A 30 -3.01 -12.91 27.97
C TRP A 30 -1.74 -13.70 28.29
N LEU A 31 -1.50 -13.97 29.57
CA LEU A 31 -0.37 -14.77 30.04
C LEU A 31 -0.48 -16.22 29.53
N MET A 32 -1.63 -16.84 29.69
CA MET A 32 -1.88 -18.21 29.25
C MET A 32 -1.75 -18.35 27.72
N ARG A 33 -2.16 -17.32 26.96
CA ARG A 33 -1.98 -17.23 25.51
C ARG A 33 -0.50 -17.19 25.11
N SER A 34 0.40 -16.59 25.88
CA SER A 34 1.83 -16.63 25.56
C SER A 34 2.46 -18.00 25.86
N TYR A 35 1.97 -18.73 26.86
CA TYR A 35 2.49 -20.06 27.22
C TYR A 35 2.02 -21.18 26.27
N ILE A 36 0.77 -21.12 25.79
CA ILE A 36 0.16 -22.20 25.00
C ILE A 36 0.38 -22.02 23.49
N ARG A 37 0.90 -20.86 23.05
CA ARG A 37 1.17 -20.64 21.63
C ARG A 37 2.35 -21.51 21.18
N PRO A 38 2.14 -22.47 20.27
CA PRO A 38 3.25 -23.20 19.68
C PRO A 38 4.16 -22.21 18.96
N THR A 39 5.46 -22.48 18.96
CA THR A 39 6.42 -21.68 18.20
C THR A 39 5.97 -21.65 16.74
N PRO A 40 5.71 -20.47 16.15
CA PRO A 40 5.27 -20.39 14.78
C PRO A 40 6.38 -20.95 13.89
N VAL A 41 6.07 -22.03 13.17
CA VAL A 41 7.00 -22.73 12.27
C VAL A 41 7.66 -21.76 11.27
N ASP A 42 6.90 -20.75 10.84
CA ASP A 42 7.35 -19.70 9.91
C ASP A 42 7.59 -18.34 10.56
N GLY A 43 7.71 -18.26 11.90
CA GLY A 43 7.83 -16.99 12.63
C GLY A 43 8.97 -16.11 12.11
N ALA A 44 10.15 -16.71 11.93
CA ALA A 44 11.32 -16.02 11.39
C ALA A 44 11.09 -15.51 9.96
N ARG A 45 10.49 -16.32 9.09
CA ARG A 45 10.17 -15.93 7.70
C ARG A 45 9.09 -14.85 7.63
N ALA A 46 8.13 -14.88 8.55
CA ALA A 46 7.12 -13.82 8.66
C ALA A 46 7.76 -12.49 9.07
N GLU A 47 8.72 -12.50 9.99
CA GLU A 47 9.47 -11.30 10.37
C GLU A 47 10.35 -10.78 9.23
N GLU A 48 11.06 -11.66 8.51
CA GLU A 48 11.83 -11.30 7.31
C GLU A 48 10.93 -10.61 6.26
N ARG A 49 9.76 -11.20 5.95
CA ARG A 49 8.80 -10.59 5.02
C ARG A 49 8.30 -9.24 5.49
N ARG A 50 8.03 -9.08 6.78
CA ARG A 50 7.59 -7.78 7.33
C ARG A 50 8.66 -6.71 7.19
N LYS A 51 9.94 -7.04 7.42
CA LYS A 51 11.06 -6.13 7.22
C LYS A 51 11.23 -5.76 5.75
N ALA A 52 11.23 -6.76 4.86
CA ALA A 52 11.33 -6.54 3.42
C ALA A 52 10.17 -5.66 2.89
N LEU A 53 8.94 -5.87 3.38
CA LEU A 53 7.82 -5.00 3.04
C LEU A 53 8.02 -3.56 3.51
N GLY A 54 8.59 -3.36 4.71
CA GLY A 54 8.95 -2.04 5.21
C GLY A 54 9.96 -1.33 4.32
N GLU A 55 11.01 -2.03 3.90
CA GLU A 55 12.05 -1.51 3.00
C GLU A 55 11.49 -1.19 1.60
N ILE A 56 10.67 -2.07 1.05
CA ILE A 56 9.99 -1.86 -0.24
C ILE A 56 9.07 -0.63 -0.14
N ASN A 57 8.29 -0.50 0.93
CA ASN A 57 7.39 0.63 1.10
C ASN A 57 8.16 1.95 1.29
N ALA A 58 9.25 1.94 2.06
CA ALA A 58 10.09 3.12 2.27
C ALA A 58 10.77 3.57 0.97
N SER A 59 11.40 2.63 0.25
CA SER A 59 12.03 2.91 -1.05
C SER A 59 11.02 3.34 -2.10
N SER A 60 9.83 2.73 -2.13
CA SER A 60 8.74 3.14 -3.01
C SER A 60 8.24 4.54 -2.67
N LYS A 61 8.05 4.86 -1.39
CA LYS A 61 7.61 6.19 -0.96
C LYS A 61 8.59 7.27 -1.39
N ASP A 62 9.88 7.07 -1.13
CA ASP A 62 10.94 7.98 -1.56
C ASP A 62 10.91 8.19 -3.08
N GLN A 63 10.78 7.09 -3.81
CA GLN A 63 10.67 7.08 -5.26
C GLN A 63 9.41 7.77 -5.83
N LEU A 64 8.30 7.85 -5.08
CA LEU A 64 7.06 8.47 -5.54
C LEU A 64 6.97 9.96 -5.18
N ASP A 65 7.64 10.35 -4.10
CA ASP A 65 7.57 11.71 -3.55
C ASP A 65 8.75 12.58 -4.01
N ASN A 66 9.87 11.98 -4.42
CA ASN A 66 11.09 12.70 -4.79
C ASN A 66 11.46 12.55 -6.27
N TYR A 67 12.23 13.53 -6.76
CA TYR A 67 12.85 13.45 -8.07
C TYR A 67 14.01 12.45 -8.05
N GLY A 68 14.21 11.74 -9.15
CA GLY A 68 15.33 10.83 -9.31
C GLY A 68 15.56 10.46 -10.76
N TYR A 69 16.74 9.93 -11.10
CA TYR A 69 17.00 9.45 -12.45
C TYR A 69 16.44 8.03 -12.62
N VAL A 70 15.76 7.77 -13.74
CA VAL A 70 15.36 6.42 -14.15
C VAL A 70 16.45 5.80 -15.03
N ASP A 71 16.90 6.56 -16.03
CA ASP A 71 18.00 6.18 -16.92
C ASP A 71 18.80 7.44 -17.27
N PRO A 72 19.97 7.66 -16.63
CA PRO A 72 20.76 8.86 -16.86
C PRO A 72 21.37 8.90 -18.27
N VAL A 73 21.62 7.75 -18.91
CA VAL A 73 22.18 7.69 -20.27
C VAL A 73 21.16 8.19 -21.29
N LYS A 74 19.88 7.87 -21.07
CA LYS A 74 18.77 8.35 -21.91
C LYS A 74 18.18 9.69 -21.43
N GLY A 75 18.74 10.29 -20.38
CA GLY A 75 18.21 11.51 -19.76
C GLY A 75 16.80 11.36 -19.18
N GLN A 76 16.38 10.14 -18.82
CA GLN A 76 15.05 9.89 -18.27
C GLN A 76 15.03 10.16 -16.76
N VAL A 77 14.18 11.09 -16.37
CA VAL A 77 14.01 11.53 -14.97
C VAL A 77 12.62 11.14 -14.49
N ARG A 78 12.55 10.69 -13.25
CA ARG A 78 11.33 10.44 -12.49
C ARG A 78 10.83 11.74 -11.86
N LEU A 79 9.55 12.02 -12.06
CA LEU A 79 8.86 13.11 -11.39
C LEU A 79 8.06 12.61 -10.18
N PRO A 80 8.00 13.38 -9.09
CA PRO A 80 7.04 13.15 -8.01
C PRO A 80 5.61 13.13 -8.54
N ILE A 81 4.77 12.25 -7.98
CA ILE A 81 3.37 12.11 -8.41
C ILE A 81 2.64 13.45 -8.33
N GLN A 82 2.82 14.20 -7.23
CA GLN A 82 2.15 15.48 -7.03
C GLN A 82 2.43 16.45 -8.18
N ARG A 83 3.71 16.55 -8.59
CA ARG A 83 4.10 17.43 -9.69
C ARG A 83 3.56 16.95 -11.02
N ALA A 84 3.62 15.64 -11.27
CA ALA A 84 3.07 15.06 -12.50
C ALA A 84 1.56 15.37 -12.64
N MET A 85 0.80 15.26 -11.54
CA MET A 85 -0.63 15.59 -11.52
C MET A 85 -0.90 17.07 -11.80
N GLU A 86 -0.13 17.98 -11.20
CA GLU A 86 -0.22 19.42 -11.47
C GLU A 86 0.00 19.74 -12.95
N MET A 87 1.02 19.11 -13.56
CA MET A 87 1.33 19.29 -14.97
C MET A 87 0.20 18.80 -15.86
N VAL A 88 -0.40 17.65 -15.55
CA VAL A 88 -1.56 17.13 -16.30
C VAL A 88 -2.75 18.10 -16.23
N VAL A 89 -3.07 18.61 -15.03
CA VAL A 89 -4.15 19.59 -14.86
C VAL A 89 -3.86 20.88 -15.63
N GLN A 90 -2.61 21.33 -15.65
CA GLN A 90 -2.19 22.50 -16.41
C GLN A 90 -2.30 22.28 -17.93
N ASP A 91 -1.80 21.16 -18.43
CA ASP A 91 -1.84 20.82 -19.86
C ASP A 91 -3.29 20.66 -20.36
N TRP A 92 -4.16 20.08 -19.53
CA TRP A 92 -5.57 19.82 -19.89
C TRP A 92 -6.46 21.06 -19.88
N LYS A 93 -5.93 22.24 -19.52
CA LYS A 93 -6.62 23.52 -19.79
C LYS A 93 -6.85 23.74 -21.29
N ASN A 94 -6.01 23.14 -22.16
CA ASN A 94 -6.23 23.09 -23.60
C ASN A 94 -6.29 21.62 -24.08
N PRO A 95 -7.48 20.99 -24.14
CA PRO A 95 -7.62 19.56 -24.34
C PRO A 95 -7.12 19.08 -25.72
N ALA A 96 -7.22 19.91 -26.76
CA ALA A 96 -6.78 19.53 -28.10
C ALA A 96 -5.24 19.41 -28.17
N GLY A 97 -4.52 20.41 -27.65
CA GLY A 97 -3.05 20.40 -27.61
C GLY A 97 -2.49 19.36 -26.64
N ALA A 98 -3.15 19.18 -25.51
CA ALA A 98 -2.90 18.11 -24.54
C ALA A 98 -2.91 16.71 -25.19
N ARG A 99 -3.99 16.38 -25.90
CA ARG A 99 -4.14 15.09 -26.56
C ARG A 99 -3.10 14.87 -27.66
N SER A 100 -2.84 15.88 -28.50
CA SER A 100 -1.82 15.75 -29.56
C SER A 100 -0.43 15.51 -28.99
N ASN A 101 -0.06 16.22 -27.92
CA ASN A 101 1.21 16.03 -27.23
C ASN A 101 1.32 14.63 -26.60
N LEU A 102 0.24 14.14 -25.98
CA LEU A 102 0.21 12.79 -25.43
C LEU A 102 0.38 11.72 -26.52
N LEU A 103 -0.32 11.85 -27.65
CA LEU A 103 -0.19 10.92 -28.77
C LEU A 103 1.24 10.93 -29.34
N ALA A 104 1.84 12.11 -29.53
CA ALA A 104 3.22 12.24 -30.01
C ALA A 104 4.22 11.55 -29.06
N ARG A 105 4.06 11.71 -27.75
CA ARG A 105 4.89 11.03 -26.75
C ARG A 105 4.70 9.52 -26.78
N VAL A 106 3.46 9.05 -26.83
CA VAL A 106 3.16 7.61 -26.92
C VAL A 106 3.83 7.00 -28.16
N THR A 107 3.77 7.65 -29.32
CA THR A 107 4.43 7.15 -30.53
C THR A 107 5.95 7.15 -30.43
N GLN A 108 6.55 8.09 -29.69
CA GLN A 108 8.00 8.17 -29.51
C GLN A 108 8.53 7.06 -28.57
N PHE A 109 7.81 6.78 -27.47
CA PHE A 109 8.23 5.80 -26.46
C PHE A 109 7.71 4.38 -26.72
N ASN A 110 6.62 4.24 -27.49
CA ASN A 110 6.06 2.97 -27.91
C ASN A 110 5.81 3.01 -29.43
N PRO A 111 6.86 2.88 -30.26
CA PRO A 111 6.70 2.89 -31.70
C PRO A 111 5.80 1.73 -32.13
N PRO A 112 4.90 1.93 -33.11
CA PRO A 112 4.09 0.85 -33.64
C PRO A 112 5.01 -0.28 -34.14
N PRO A 113 4.59 -1.56 -33.96
CA PRO A 113 5.37 -2.68 -34.44
C PRO A 113 5.67 -2.50 -35.93
N ALA A 114 6.93 -2.72 -36.31
CA ALA A 114 7.35 -2.58 -37.70
C ALA A 114 6.40 -3.41 -38.61
N PRO A 115 5.97 -2.88 -39.77
CA PRO A 115 5.19 -3.67 -40.71
C PRO A 115 5.97 -4.94 -40.99
N LYS A 116 5.33 -6.11 -40.80
CA LYS A 116 5.91 -7.40 -41.15
C LYS A 116 6.48 -7.26 -42.56
N ALA A 117 7.79 -7.49 -42.72
CA ALA A 117 8.41 -7.55 -44.04
C ALA A 117 7.56 -8.50 -44.90
N PRO A 118 7.27 -8.16 -46.17
CA PRO A 118 6.51 -9.05 -47.04
C PRO A 118 7.16 -10.43 -46.96
N GLU A 119 6.39 -11.41 -46.49
CA GLU A 119 6.86 -12.78 -46.35
C GLU A 119 7.40 -13.18 -47.72
N LYS A 120 8.69 -13.52 -47.77
CA LYS A 120 9.33 -14.05 -48.97
C LYS A 120 8.42 -15.20 -49.44
N PRO A 121 7.91 -15.20 -50.68
CA PRO A 121 6.95 -16.22 -51.10
C PRO A 121 7.56 -17.59 -50.81
N SER A 122 6.76 -18.42 -50.15
CA SER A 122 7.16 -19.77 -49.76
C SER A 122 7.73 -20.49 -51.00
N PRO A 123 8.88 -21.17 -50.93
CA PRO A 123 9.46 -21.91 -52.05
C PRO A 123 8.65 -23.17 -52.43
N PHE A 124 7.40 -23.30 -51.96
CA PHE A 124 6.51 -24.43 -52.20
C PHE A 124 5.18 -24.02 -52.87
N GLU A 125 5.10 -22.84 -53.48
CA GLU A 125 4.09 -22.53 -54.52
C GLU A 125 4.66 -22.75 -55.93
#